data_AF-A0A409XL26-F1
#
_entry.id   AF-A0A409XL26-F1
#
_cell.length_a   1.000
_cell.length_b   1.000
_cell.length_c   1.000
_cell.angle_alpha   90.00
_cell.angle_beta   90.00
_cell.angle_gamma   90.00
#
_symmetry.space_group_name_H-M   'P 1'
#
loop_
_entity.id
_entity.type
_entity.pdbx_description
1 polymer ?
#
loop_
_entity_poly.entity_id
_entity_poly.type
_entity_poly.pdbx_seq_one_letter_code
_entity_poly.pdbx_strand_id
1 'polypeptide(L)'
;MDLAWPGRNIAHNIASSIEIDRFLKSSPLYDYTSKWWRGNKETRAFQLTSVLQNCDKTLCRPPHDYLDDLESFFYILCWLAIGHAGSSKKVDPFPNFPLRWESPDPTVASSFKQNMFILNFPQLEDISPFFGTVLSDLLIEYRKFLKPYTLKKINDTISRKPPASPVPTLLHLQKQATGHYEAALKFFDETIQQY
;
A
#
# COMPACT_ATOMS: atom_id res chain seq x y z
N MET A 1 7.61 33.71 -17.60
CA MET A 1 8.12 33.16 -18.87
C MET A 1 8.98 31.97 -18.53
N ASP A 2 8.44 30.79 -18.86
CA ASP A 2 9.06 29.49 -19.07
C ASP A 2 10.13 28.99 -18.10
N LEU A 3 9.66 28.25 -17.09
CA LEU A 3 10.28 26.98 -16.69
C LEU A 3 9.27 25.87 -16.99
N ALA A 4 8.97 25.66 -18.27
CA ALA A 4 8.33 24.45 -18.72
C ALA A 4 9.28 23.29 -18.40
N TRP A 5 8.84 22.36 -17.57
CA TRP A 5 9.57 21.13 -17.27
C TRP A 5 9.68 20.32 -18.57
N PRO A 6 10.86 20.28 -19.22
CA PRO A 6 10.97 19.63 -20.50
C PRO A 6 10.93 18.14 -20.21
N GLY A 7 9.93 17.44 -20.78
CA GLY A 7 9.67 16.02 -20.58
C GLY A 7 10.95 15.18 -20.57
N ARG A 8 11.51 14.98 -19.37
CA ARG A 8 12.57 14.01 -19.17
C ARG A 8 11.89 12.67 -19.32
N ASN A 9 12.30 11.99 -20.36
CA ASN A 9 12.13 10.56 -20.57
C ASN A 9 12.37 9.84 -19.22
N ILE A 10 11.28 9.53 -18.49
CA ILE A 10 11.32 9.03 -17.11
C ILE A 10 12.16 7.75 -17.04
N ALA A 11 12.26 7.02 -18.16
CA ALA A 11 13.13 5.87 -18.35
C ALA A 11 14.61 6.08 -17.94
N HIS A 12 15.14 7.31 -18.00
CA HIS A 12 16.54 7.60 -17.61
C HIS A 12 16.73 7.97 -16.14
N ASN A 13 15.66 8.19 -15.38
CA ASN A 13 15.68 8.48 -13.94
C ASN A 13 15.02 7.35 -13.11
N ILE A 14 14.75 6.20 -13.72
CA ILE A 14 14.40 5.00 -12.96
C ILE A 14 15.68 4.54 -12.28
N ALA A 15 15.64 4.42 -10.95
CA ALA A 15 16.74 3.85 -10.18
C ALA A 15 17.15 2.52 -10.84
N SER A 16 18.42 2.42 -11.23
CA SER A 16 18.98 1.20 -11.77
C SER A 16 18.74 0.04 -10.80
N SER A 17 18.75 -1.20 -11.29
CA SER A 17 18.65 -2.39 -10.42
C SER A 17 19.69 -2.36 -9.29
N ILE A 18 20.86 -1.77 -9.54
CA ILE A 18 21.93 -1.55 -8.56
C ILE A 18 21.54 -0.52 -7.50
N GLU A 19 20.90 0.57 -7.88
CA GLU A 19 20.43 1.60 -6.94
C GLU A 19 19.24 1.13 -6.11
N ILE A 20 18.32 0.38 -6.71
CA ILE A 20 17.22 -0.30 -6.00
C ILE A 20 17.81 -1.31 -5.01
N ASP A 21 18.72 -2.17 -5.45
CA ASP A 21 19.39 -3.17 -4.59
C ASP A 21 20.18 -2.50 -3.45
N ARG A 22 20.86 -1.39 -3.73
CA ARG A 22 21.56 -0.60 -2.70
C ARG A 22 20.59 0.03 -1.70
N PHE A 23 19.48 0.61 -2.16
CA PHE A 23 18.44 1.18 -1.32
C PHE A 23 17.76 0.12 -0.45
N LEU A 24 17.46 -1.04 -1.04
CA LEU A 24 16.93 -2.18 -0.32
C LEU A 24 17.94 -2.61 0.73
N LYS A 25 19.20 -2.92 0.38
CA LYS A 25 20.23 -3.36 1.33
C LYS A 25 20.59 -2.34 2.42
N SER A 26 20.40 -1.05 2.18
CA SER A 26 20.58 -0.02 3.21
C SER A 26 19.36 0.16 4.10
N SER A 27 18.20 -0.35 3.68
CA SER A 27 16.99 -0.33 4.50
C SER A 27 17.15 -1.28 5.68
N PRO A 28 16.93 -0.81 6.93
CA PRO A 28 16.92 -1.68 8.10
C PRO A 28 15.76 -2.70 8.07
N LEU A 29 14.87 -2.61 7.08
CA LEU A 29 13.77 -3.54 6.83
C LEU A 29 14.14 -4.65 5.84
N TYR A 30 15.25 -4.53 5.11
CA TYR A 30 15.64 -5.51 4.09
C TYR A 30 16.63 -6.51 4.66
N ASP A 31 16.13 -7.68 5.03
CA ASP A 31 16.97 -8.78 5.48
C ASP A 31 17.40 -9.68 4.31
N TYR A 32 18.62 -9.47 3.84
CA TYR A 32 19.28 -10.30 2.81
C TYR A 32 19.44 -11.78 3.24
N THR A 33 19.55 -12.05 4.55
CA THR A 33 19.81 -13.41 5.05
C THR A 33 18.55 -14.26 5.21
N SER A 34 17.38 -13.64 5.06
CA SER A 34 16.08 -14.21 5.39
C SER A 34 16.00 -14.88 6.76
N LYS A 35 16.87 -14.49 7.70
CA LYS A 35 16.84 -14.96 9.09
C LYS A 35 15.79 -14.21 9.90
N TRP A 36 15.59 -12.91 9.66
CA TRP A 36 14.44 -12.17 10.15
C TRP A 36 13.14 -12.77 9.64
N TRP A 37 13.05 -13.06 8.33
CA TRP A 37 11.84 -13.63 7.71
C TRP A 37 11.50 -15.05 8.21
N ARG A 38 12.49 -15.82 8.70
CA ARG A 38 12.31 -17.20 9.19
C ARG A 38 12.04 -17.31 10.70
N GLY A 39 12.36 -16.28 11.48
CA GLY A 39 12.24 -16.30 12.95
C GLY A 39 11.24 -15.29 13.52
N ASN A 40 11.02 -14.17 12.83
CA ASN A 40 10.02 -13.18 13.18
C ASN A 40 8.90 -13.23 12.14
N LYS A 41 7.66 -13.27 12.63
CA LYS A 41 6.47 -12.95 11.84
C LYS A 41 6.78 -11.65 11.07
N GLU A 42 6.62 -11.66 9.76
CA GLU A 42 6.85 -10.51 8.87
C GLU A 42 6.36 -9.21 9.52
N THR A 43 7.04 -8.07 9.24
CA THR A 43 6.61 -6.74 9.73
C THR A 43 5.14 -6.54 9.36
N ARG A 44 4.27 -6.48 10.38
CA ARG A 44 2.82 -6.54 10.18
C ARG A 44 2.32 -5.29 9.44
N ALA A 45 3.12 -4.22 9.37
CA ALA A 45 2.83 -3.06 8.54
C ALA A 45 2.65 -3.39 7.07
N PHE A 46 3.31 -4.44 6.57
CA PHE A 46 3.25 -4.80 5.15
C PHE A 46 2.38 -6.03 4.89
N GLN A 47 1.96 -6.74 5.94
CA GLN A 47 1.02 -7.85 5.80
C GLN A 47 -0.36 -7.36 5.34
N LEU A 48 -0.98 -8.07 4.42
CA LEU A 48 -2.31 -7.73 3.92
C LEU A 48 -3.38 -7.83 5.02
N THR A 49 -4.45 -7.05 4.88
CA THR A 49 -5.62 -7.15 5.77
C THR A 49 -6.21 -8.56 5.77
N SER A 50 -6.32 -9.18 4.60
CA SER A 50 -6.76 -10.58 4.44
C SER A 50 -5.87 -11.58 5.18
N VAL A 51 -4.54 -11.36 5.18
CA VAL A 51 -3.57 -12.19 5.93
C VAL A 51 -3.71 -11.97 7.44
N LEU A 52 -3.91 -10.73 7.89
CA LEU A 52 -4.08 -10.42 9.31
C LEU A 52 -5.40 -10.99 9.86
N GLN A 53 -6.47 -10.95 9.06
CA GLN A 53 -7.76 -11.54 9.40
C GLN A 53 -7.73 -13.07 9.50
N ASN A 54 -6.75 -13.75 8.90
CA ASN A 54 -6.61 -15.20 9.01
C ASN A 54 -6.31 -15.70 10.43
N CYS A 55 -5.99 -14.81 11.36
CA CYS A 55 -5.81 -15.16 12.77
C CYS A 55 -7.15 -15.41 13.49
N ASP A 56 -8.26 -14.89 12.96
CA ASP A 56 -9.60 -15.12 13.50
C ASP A 56 -10.28 -16.27 12.77
N LYS A 57 -10.42 -17.42 13.45
CA LYS A 57 -11.06 -18.63 12.91
C LYS A 57 -12.57 -18.46 12.69
N THR A 58 -13.18 -17.37 13.16
CA THR A 58 -14.62 -17.14 13.09
C THR A 58 -15.07 -16.35 11.85
N LEU A 59 -14.12 -15.81 11.07
CA LEU A 59 -14.39 -15.00 9.89
C LEU A 59 -14.34 -15.81 8.58
N CYS A 60 -15.27 -15.51 7.67
CA CYS A 60 -15.26 -16.07 6.32
C CYS A 60 -14.17 -15.37 5.50
N ARG A 61 -13.34 -16.14 4.80
CA ARG A 61 -12.15 -15.62 4.12
C ARG A 61 -12.50 -15.20 2.70
N PRO A 62 -12.33 -13.93 2.33
CA PRO A 62 -12.33 -13.57 0.92
C PRO A 62 -11.11 -14.23 0.26
N PRO A 63 -11.25 -14.79 -0.95
CA PRO A 63 -10.12 -15.32 -1.69
C PRO A 63 -9.12 -14.19 -1.98
N HIS A 64 -7.84 -14.52 -1.86
CA HIS A 64 -6.76 -13.61 -2.21
C HIS A 64 -6.73 -13.39 -3.74
N ASP A 65 -6.57 -12.15 -4.17
CA ASP A 65 -6.49 -11.74 -5.57
C ASP A 65 -5.46 -10.62 -5.79
N TYR A 66 -5.24 -10.24 -7.04
CA TYR A 66 -4.26 -9.21 -7.41
C TYR A 66 -4.57 -7.81 -6.86
N LEU A 67 -5.82 -7.53 -6.42
CA LEU A 67 -6.15 -6.25 -5.79
C LEU A 67 -5.52 -6.15 -4.40
N ASP A 68 -5.24 -7.28 -3.76
CA ASP A 68 -4.48 -7.30 -2.52
C ASP A 68 -3.04 -6.81 -2.75
N ASP A 69 -2.40 -7.15 -3.87
CA ASP A 69 -1.06 -6.64 -4.21
C ASP A 69 -1.09 -5.10 -4.29
N LEU A 70 -2.04 -4.54 -5.03
CA LEU A 70 -2.23 -3.08 -5.14
C LEU A 70 -2.53 -2.43 -3.77
N GLU A 71 -3.31 -3.09 -2.92
CA GLU A 71 -3.56 -2.66 -1.53
C GLU A 71 -2.26 -2.64 -0.71
N SER A 72 -1.39 -3.66 -0.85
CA SER A 72 -0.09 -3.69 -0.16
C SER A 72 0.83 -2.56 -0.61
N PHE A 73 0.88 -2.26 -1.92
CA PHE A 73 1.64 -1.13 -2.44
C PHE A 73 1.14 0.19 -1.87
N PHE A 74 -0.18 0.36 -1.75
CA PHE A 74 -0.75 1.53 -1.12
C PHE A 74 -0.31 1.68 0.35
N TYR A 75 -0.32 0.60 1.14
CA TYR A 75 0.18 0.67 2.53
C TYR A 75 1.67 1.04 2.59
N ILE A 76 2.50 0.52 1.69
CA ILE A 76 3.92 0.90 1.61
C ILE A 76 4.05 2.41 1.34
N LEU A 77 3.31 2.95 0.37
CA LEU A 77 3.33 4.38 0.07
C LEU A 77 2.89 5.22 1.27
N CYS A 78 1.82 4.83 1.97
CA CYS A 78 1.38 5.52 3.18
C CYS A 78 2.44 5.46 4.29
N TRP A 79 3.07 4.30 4.50
CA TRP A 79 4.13 4.14 5.50
C TRP A 79 5.30 5.09 5.22
N LEU A 80 5.72 5.20 3.96
CA LEU A 80 6.77 6.11 3.53
C LEU A 80 6.34 7.57 3.70
N ALA A 81 5.19 7.95 3.15
CA ALA A 81 4.70 9.32 3.11
C ALA A 81 4.42 9.93 4.50
N ILE A 82 3.90 9.10 5.41
CA ILE A 82 3.49 9.53 6.75
C ILE A 82 4.64 9.32 7.75
N GLY A 83 5.37 8.21 7.63
CA GLY A 83 6.37 7.80 8.61
C GLY A 83 7.74 8.46 8.45
N HIS A 84 8.03 9.08 7.31
CA HIS A 84 9.36 9.61 6.99
C HIS A 84 9.31 11.10 6.63
N ALA A 85 10.30 11.84 7.14
CA ALA A 85 10.52 13.27 6.87
C ALA A 85 11.65 13.52 5.86
N GLY A 86 12.13 12.48 5.19
CA GLY A 86 13.25 12.54 4.25
C GLY A 86 13.86 11.16 3.96
N SER A 87 14.81 11.11 3.04
CA SER A 87 15.59 9.90 2.76
C SER A 87 16.34 9.49 4.03
N SER A 88 15.87 8.43 4.69
CA SER A 88 16.41 7.89 5.95
C SER A 88 16.07 8.62 7.25
N LYS A 89 15.20 9.64 7.24
CA LYS A 89 14.73 10.30 8.48
C LYS A 89 13.29 9.91 8.78
N LYS A 90 13.06 9.19 9.89
CA LYS A 90 11.70 8.97 10.41
C LYS A 90 11.16 10.26 11.02
N VAL A 91 9.84 10.45 10.94
CA VAL A 91 9.15 11.46 11.74
C VAL A 91 9.30 11.10 13.22
N ASP A 92 9.56 12.10 14.07
CA ASP A 92 9.69 11.94 15.52
C ASP A 92 8.79 12.96 16.24
N PRO A 93 7.80 12.51 17.05
CA PRO A 93 7.45 11.11 17.30
C PRO A 93 6.88 10.42 16.04
N PHE A 94 7.13 9.11 15.90
CA PHE A 94 6.58 8.35 14.77
C PHE A 94 5.05 8.34 14.84
N PRO A 95 4.33 8.66 13.75
CA PRO A 95 2.88 8.78 13.80
C PRO A 95 2.22 7.49 14.29
N ASN A 96 1.31 7.63 15.26
CA ASN A 96 0.63 6.50 15.90
C ASN A 96 -0.14 5.66 14.86
N PHE A 97 -0.61 6.29 13.79
CA PHE A 97 -1.40 5.62 12.76
C PHE A 97 -0.65 4.48 12.04
N PRO A 98 0.46 4.72 11.31
CA PRO A 98 1.27 3.65 10.76
C PRO A 98 1.85 2.75 11.87
N LEU A 99 2.22 3.31 13.04
CA LEU A 99 2.74 2.50 14.15
C LEU A 99 1.82 1.34 14.55
N ARG A 100 0.50 1.54 14.51
CA ARG A 100 -0.50 0.52 14.87
C ARG A 100 -0.59 -0.63 13.87
N TRP A 101 -0.10 -0.44 12.64
CA TRP A 101 0.00 -1.53 11.67
C TRP A 101 1.06 -2.56 12.05
N GLU A 102 2.05 -2.17 12.88
CA GLU A 102 3.04 -3.08 13.49
C GLU A 102 2.57 -3.71 14.79
N SER A 103 1.30 -3.56 15.16
CA SER A 103 0.76 -4.14 16.39
C SER A 103 0.98 -5.66 16.43
N PRO A 104 1.51 -6.24 17.52
CA PRO A 104 1.67 -7.69 17.63
C PRO A 104 0.33 -8.43 17.58
N ASP A 105 -0.76 -7.73 17.93
CA ASP A 105 -2.13 -8.19 17.73
C ASP A 105 -2.58 -7.95 16.26
N PRO A 106 -2.81 -9.02 15.48
CA PRO A 106 -3.23 -8.94 14.08
C PRO A 106 -4.59 -8.25 13.89
N THR A 107 -5.48 -8.37 14.87
CA THR A 107 -6.82 -7.76 14.82
C THR A 107 -6.71 -6.24 14.88
N VAL A 108 -5.83 -5.74 15.75
CA VAL A 108 -5.51 -4.31 15.83
C VAL A 108 -4.88 -3.82 14.52
N ALA A 109 -3.86 -4.51 14.02
CA ALA A 109 -3.20 -4.12 12.76
C ALA A 109 -4.19 -4.08 11.58
N SER A 110 -5.05 -5.10 11.44
CA SER A 110 -6.07 -5.17 10.40
C SER A 110 -7.11 -4.05 10.55
N SER A 111 -7.59 -3.79 11.76
CA SER A 111 -8.59 -2.75 12.02
C SER A 111 -8.08 -1.36 11.63
N PHE A 112 -6.83 -1.02 11.99
CA PHE A 112 -6.24 0.26 11.62
C PHE A 112 -6.02 0.41 10.11
N LYS A 113 -5.70 -0.68 9.41
CA LYS A 113 -5.62 -0.69 7.94
C LYS A 113 -6.98 -0.50 7.28
N GLN A 114 -8.01 -1.20 7.75
CA GLN A 114 -9.38 -1.05 7.23
C GLN A 114 -9.94 0.35 7.48
N ASN A 115 -9.60 0.96 8.62
CA ASN A 115 -9.99 2.33 8.92
C ASN A 115 -9.44 3.35 7.91
N MET A 116 -8.37 3.05 7.16
CA MET A 116 -7.97 3.88 6.01
C MET A 116 -9.11 4.03 5.02
N PHE A 117 -9.79 2.94 4.70
CA PHE A 117 -10.83 2.95 3.68
C PHE A 117 -12.18 3.42 4.25
N ILE A 118 -12.43 3.15 5.53
CA ILE A 118 -13.69 3.50 6.21
C ILE A 118 -13.74 4.98 6.64
N LEU A 119 -12.70 5.48 7.32
CA LEU A 119 -12.76 6.73 8.09
C LEU A 119 -12.14 7.95 7.38
N ASN A 120 -12.06 7.97 6.05
CA ASN A 120 -11.49 9.12 5.31
C ASN A 120 -10.01 9.46 5.65
N PHE A 121 -9.17 8.45 5.90
CA PHE A 121 -7.71 8.60 6.13
C PHE A 121 -6.84 8.18 4.93
N PRO A 122 -5.61 8.70 4.77
CA PRO A 122 -4.98 9.73 5.61
C PRO A 122 -5.58 11.11 5.30
N GLN A 123 -5.58 12.01 6.27
CA GLN A 123 -5.81 13.42 6.00
C GLN A 123 -4.53 13.98 5.33
N LEU A 124 -4.67 15.00 4.48
CA LEU A 124 -3.52 15.70 3.86
C LEU A 124 -2.45 16.11 4.88
N GLU A 125 -2.91 16.47 6.08
CA GLU A 125 -2.08 16.90 7.21
C GLU A 125 -1.20 15.78 7.80
N ASP A 126 -1.53 14.52 7.53
CA ASP A 126 -0.75 13.36 8.00
C ASP A 126 0.50 13.09 7.15
N ILE A 127 0.59 13.69 5.94
CA ILE A 127 1.69 13.44 5.01
C ILE A 127 2.82 14.41 5.27
N SER A 128 4.05 13.88 5.30
CA SER A 128 5.22 14.73 5.52
C SER A 128 5.36 15.77 4.41
N PRO A 129 5.59 17.06 4.75
CA PRO A 129 5.85 18.11 3.77
C PRO A 129 7.03 17.80 2.82
N PHE A 130 7.93 16.90 3.22
CA PHE A 130 9.06 16.45 2.40
C PHE A 130 8.61 15.88 1.04
N PHE A 131 7.47 15.18 0.99
CA PHE A 131 6.97 14.57 -0.23
C PHE A 131 6.09 15.50 -1.08
N GLY A 132 5.83 16.72 -0.58
CA GLY A 132 5.01 17.72 -1.25
C GLY A 132 3.56 17.29 -1.45
N THR A 133 2.82 18.11 -2.18
CA THR A 133 1.40 17.84 -2.52
C THR A 133 1.26 16.69 -3.51
N VAL A 134 2.27 16.48 -4.37
CA VAL A 134 2.33 15.42 -5.39
C VAL A 134 2.05 14.04 -4.78
N LEU A 135 2.81 13.63 -3.76
CA LEU A 135 2.58 12.30 -3.16
C LEU A 135 1.22 12.22 -2.44
N SER A 136 0.74 13.33 -1.91
CA SER A 136 -0.59 13.37 -1.31
C SER A 136 -1.70 13.17 -2.32
N ASP A 137 -1.65 13.87 -3.45
CA ASP A 137 -2.66 13.75 -4.50
C ASP A 137 -2.67 12.31 -5.06
N LEU A 138 -1.49 11.72 -5.26
CA LEU A 138 -1.37 10.30 -5.63
C LEU A 138 -2.03 9.39 -4.60
N LEU A 139 -1.75 9.56 -3.30
CA LEU A 139 -2.35 8.73 -2.25
C LEU A 139 -3.87 8.89 -2.19
N ILE A 140 -4.39 10.10 -2.41
CA ILE A 140 -5.83 10.37 -2.43
C ILE A 140 -6.50 9.65 -3.60
N GLU A 141 -5.98 9.81 -4.82
CA GLU A 141 -6.56 9.19 -6.02
C GLU A 141 -6.43 7.66 -5.99
N TYR A 142 -5.27 7.14 -5.60
CA TYR A 142 -5.06 5.71 -5.49
C TYR A 142 -5.98 5.10 -4.43
N ARG A 143 -6.18 5.78 -3.30
CA ARG A 143 -7.15 5.35 -2.30
C ARG A 143 -8.57 5.35 -2.83
N LYS A 144 -9.00 6.39 -3.54
CA LYS A 144 -10.33 6.47 -4.15
C LYS A 144 -10.57 5.28 -5.07
N PHE A 145 -9.57 4.89 -5.85
CA PHE A 145 -9.60 3.72 -6.71
C PHE A 145 -9.74 2.40 -5.93
N LEU A 146 -8.96 2.19 -4.86
CA LEU A 146 -8.99 0.95 -4.08
C LEU A 146 -10.23 0.80 -3.17
N LYS A 147 -10.75 1.92 -2.65
CA LYS A 147 -11.85 1.97 -1.68
C LYS A 147 -13.06 1.08 -2.00
N PRO A 148 -13.67 1.10 -3.20
CA PRO A 148 -14.83 0.24 -3.47
C PRO A 148 -14.51 -1.26 -3.34
N TYR A 149 -13.31 -1.69 -3.72
CA TYR A 149 -12.89 -3.08 -3.66
C TYR A 149 -12.63 -3.53 -2.21
N THR A 150 -11.88 -2.73 -1.45
CA THR A 150 -11.58 -3.03 -0.05
C THR A 150 -12.85 -3.02 0.80
N LEU A 151 -13.76 -2.04 0.61
CA LEU A 151 -15.04 -2.01 1.32
C LEU A 151 -15.93 -3.21 1.01
N LYS A 152 -15.94 -3.66 -0.25
CA LYS A 152 -16.65 -4.90 -0.62
C LYS A 152 -16.08 -6.10 0.13
N LYS A 153 -14.75 -6.29 0.13
CA LYS A 153 -14.08 -7.39 0.86
C LYS A 153 -14.39 -7.35 2.38
N ILE A 154 -14.35 -6.17 2.99
CA ILE A 154 -14.71 -5.98 4.41
C ILE A 154 -16.16 -6.40 4.66
N ASN A 155 -17.10 -5.92 3.83
CA ASN A 155 -18.52 -6.23 3.98
C ASN A 155 -18.82 -7.72 3.78
N ASP A 156 -18.18 -8.36 2.81
CA ASP A 156 -18.34 -9.80 2.54
C ASP A 156 -17.84 -10.63 3.73
N THR A 157 -16.70 -10.22 4.32
CA THR A 157 -16.11 -10.85 5.53
C THR A 157 -17.05 -10.74 6.73
N ILE A 158 -17.58 -9.53 7.01
CA ILE A 158 -18.49 -9.26 8.14
C ILE A 158 -19.82 -10.00 7.96
N SER A 159 -20.38 -9.97 6.74
CA SER A 159 -21.68 -10.57 6.46
C SER A 159 -21.65 -12.10 6.49
N ARG A 160 -20.46 -12.72 6.60
CA ARG A 160 -20.24 -14.17 6.46
C ARG A 160 -20.91 -14.74 5.21
N LYS A 161 -21.07 -13.92 4.17
CA LYS A 161 -21.72 -14.36 2.95
C LYS A 161 -20.78 -15.36 2.30
N PRO A 162 -21.22 -16.60 2.03
CA PRO A 162 -20.47 -17.44 1.11
C PRO A 162 -20.33 -16.67 -0.21
N PRO A 163 -19.19 -16.80 -0.92
CA PRO A 163 -18.97 -16.07 -2.15
C PRO A 163 -20.18 -16.28 -3.07
N ALA A 164 -20.88 -15.19 -3.39
CA ALA A 164 -22.14 -15.22 -4.15
C ALA A 164 -21.95 -15.70 -5.60
N SER A 165 -20.70 -15.92 -6.00
CA SER A 165 -20.29 -16.39 -7.31
C SER A 165 -19.14 -17.37 -7.14
N PRO A 166 -18.97 -18.34 -8.06
CA PRO A 166 -17.79 -19.20 -8.06
C PRO A 166 -16.51 -18.35 -8.04
N VAL A 167 -15.50 -18.84 -7.32
CA VAL A 167 -14.18 -18.19 -7.24
C VAL A 167 -13.74 -17.87 -8.68
N PRO A 168 -13.45 -16.58 -8.99
CA PRO A 168 -13.09 -16.20 -10.34
C PRO A 168 -11.92 -17.04 -10.84
N THR A 169 -12.00 -17.50 -12.09
CA THR A 169 -10.87 -18.21 -12.69
C THR A 169 -9.68 -17.26 -12.83
N LEU A 170 -8.46 -17.80 -12.80
CA LEU A 170 -7.24 -17.03 -12.99
C LEU A 170 -7.28 -16.20 -14.29
N LEU A 171 -7.87 -16.74 -15.35
CA LEU A 171 -8.05 -16.04 -16.63
C LEU A 171 -9.00 -14.83 -16.52
N HIS A 172 -10.05 -14.92 -15.70
CA HIS A 172 -10.96 -13.80 -15.45
C HIS A 172 -10.26 -12.70 -14.65
N LEU A 173 -9.51 -13.10 -13.61
CA LEU A 173 -8.71 -12.17 -12.80
C LEU A 173 -7.66 -11.47 -13.65
N GLN A 174 -6.97 -12.19 -14.55
CA GLN A 174 -5.92 -11.63 -15.41
C GLN A 174 -6.42 -10.49 -16.29
N LYS A 175 -7.60 -10.64 -16.93
CA LYS A 175 -8.16 -9.59 -17.80
C LYS A 175 -8.48 -8.30 -17.03
N GLN A 176 -8.98 -8.42 -15.81
CA GLN A 176 -9.27 -7.25 -14.96
C GLN A 176 -8.00 -6.68 -14.34
N ALA A 177 -7.04 -7.55 -14.00
CA ALA A 177 -5.76 -7.18 -13.41
C ALA A 177 -5.01 -6.19 -14.28
N THR A 178 -4.88 -6.46 -15.59
CA THR A 178 -4.19 -5.56 -16.51
C THR A 178 -4.76 -4.14 -16.45
N GLY A 179 -6.08 -3.99 -16.56
CA GLY A 179 -6.70 -2.66 -16.51
C GLY A 179 -6.53 -1.95 -15.16
N HIS A 180 -6.53 -2.69 -14.05
CA HIS A 180 -6.31 -2.12 -12.72
C HIS A 180 -4.85 -1.71 -12.47
N TYR A 181 -3.88 -2.49 -12.94
CA TYR A 181 -2.47 -2.12 -12.89
C TYR A 181 -2.19 -0.91 -13.79
N GLU A 182 -2.77 -0.87 -15.00
CA GLU A 182 -2.68 0.29 -15.89
C GLU A 182 -3.30 1.55 -15.26
N ALA A 183 -4.46 1.43 -14.61
CA ALA A 183 -5.08 2.53 -13.87
C ALA A 183 -4.17 3.02 -12.72
N ALA A 184 -3.59 2.09 -11.95
CA ALA A 184 -2.66 2.44 -10.89
C ALA A 184 -1.44 3.20 -11.44
N LEU A 185 -0.81 2.69 -12.50
CA LEU A 185 0.33 3.33 -13.17
C LEU A 185 -0.01 4.72 -13.68
N LYS A 186 -1.19 4.90 -14.28
CA LYS A 186 -1.67 6.19 -14.76
C LYS A 186 -1.73 7.24 -13.66
N PHE A 187 -2.10 6.87 -12.43
CA PHE A 187 -2.06 7.82 -11.29
C PHE A 187 -0.64 8.31 -11.02
N PHE A 188 0.36 7.42 -11.06
CA PHE A 188 1.76 7.83 -10.91
C PHE A 188 2.19 8.74 -12.07
N ASP A 189 1.90 8.37 -13.31
CA ASP A 189 2.30 9.14 -14.49
C ASP A 189 1.68 10.55 -14.48
N GLU A 190 0.37 10.65 -14.23
CA GLU A 190 -0.35 11.93 -14.17
C GLU A 190 0.16 12.83 -13.04
N THR A 191 0.47 12.23 -11.89
CA THR A 191 0.93 12.97 -10.72
C THR A 191 2.38 13.42 -10.86
N ILE A 192 3.23 12.61 -11.51
CA ILE A 192 4.61 12.99 -11.84
C ILE A 192 4.65 14.10 -12.90
N GLN A 193 3.75 14.08 -13.89
CA GLN A 193 3.71 15.13 -14.93
C GLN A 193 3.37 16.53 -14.40
N GLN A 194 2.77 16.63 -13.21
CA GLN A 194 2.45 17.91 -12.57
C GLN A 194 3.66 18.58 -11.90
N TYR A 195 4.82 17.94 -11.90
CA TYR A 195 6.06 18.42 -11.29
C TYR A 195 7.20 18.52 -12.32
#